data_AF-A0A3M1Q4M2-F1
#
_entry.id   AF-A0A3M1Q4M2-F1
#
_cell.length_a   1.000
_cell.length_b   1.000
_cell.length_c   1.000
_cell.angle_alpha   90.00
_cell.angle_beta   90.00
_cell.angle_gamma   90.00
#
_symmetry.space_group_name_H-M   'P 1'
#
loop_
_entity.id
_entity.type
_entity.pdbx_description
1 polymer ?
#
loop_
_entity_poly.entity_id
_entity_poly.type
_entity_poly.pdbx_seq_one_letter_code
_entity_poly.pdbx_strand_id
1 'polypeptide(L)'
;MRPLFPRRLVIALLALSVLAPARAAGSTTCIEDWWRERAAALADDPDDPHGMLALRQILDQVGTTADPPAVFEELERLRQVPGLDPLLAAELDLALLADDVRRERPESAAARRSRLGLFARAALAGPFPSEDEALALARDPSADGGEPFRVVPADPTGRFPLGVLLHPSSRGHAVVVFYVEAARAVDVAVRWGADDRARLLVDGHELARDDGPRSLAFDQSAAFVRLAAGVHRIAFVVAQDGGPWGLIARIGAPGGGPASGIEPAADPRPASWEPRVDRSAPAPRAIEGRTLVAELERLAERTRSASRRARTLAALALE
;
A
#
# COMPACT_ATOMS: atom_id res chain seq x y z
N MET A 1 -31.40 -51.69 2.65
CA MET A 1 -30.51 -52.21 1.58
C MET A 1 -29.75 -51.04 0.96
N ARG A 2 -28.42 -51.05 1.05
CA ARG A 2 -27.49 -50.21 0.26
C ARG A 2 -27.16 -50.94 -1.06
N PRO A 3 -26.74 -50.21 -2.10
CA PRO A 3 -25.30 -50.15 -2.46
C PRO A 3 -24.83 -48.69 -2.71
N LEU A 4 -23.69 -48.21 -2.21
CA LEU A 4 -22.28 -48.40 -2.64
C LEU A 4 -21.90 -47.63 -3.92
N PHE A 5 -21.32 -46.44 -3.77
CA PHE A 5 -20.22 -45.83 -4.56
C PHE A 5 -19.72 -44.54 -3.83
N PRO A 6 -18.48 -44.05 -4.05
CA PRO A 6 -17.58 -43.71 -2.97
C PRO A 6 -17.34 -42.20 -2.87
N ARG A 7 -17.53 -41.67 -1.66
CA ARG A 7 -17.04 -40.35 -1.25
C ARG A 7 -15.52 -40.38 -1.04
N ARG A 8 -14.71 -40.28 -2.10
CA ARG A 8 -13.26 -40.00 -2.01
C ARG A 8 -12.75 -39.31 -3.28
N LEU A 9 -12.63 -37.98 -3.21
CA LEU A 9 -11.72 -37.06 -3.90
C LEU A 9 -12.45 -35.73 -4.06
N VAL A 10 -12.04 -34.70 -3.31
CA VAL A 10 -12.21 -33.24 -3.56
C VAL A 10 -11.87 -32.47 -2.26
N ILE A 11 -11.85 -33.11 -1.09
CA ILE A 11 -11.43 -32.48 0.19
C ILE A 11 -9.89 -32.50 0.41
N ALA A 12 -9.10 -32.99 -0.56
CA ALA A 12 -7.66 -33.23 -0.38
C ALA A 12 -6.72 -32.09 -0.84
N LEU A 13 -7.21 -30.94 -1.30
CA LEU A 13 -6.34 -29.85 -1.81
C LEU A 13 -6.55 -28.47 -1.15
N LEU A 14 -7.49 -28.35 -0.20
CA LEU A 14 -7.71 -27.12 0.58
C LEU A 14 -7.57 -27.32 2.10
N ALA A 15 -7.18 -28.52 2.54
CA ALA A 15 -6.94 -28.85 3.94
C ALA A 15 -5.45 -29.08 4.28
N LEU A 16 -4.53 -28.68 3.39
CA LEU A 16 -3.08 -28.88 3.58
C LEU A 16 -2.31 -27.61 3.98
N SER A 17 -3.00 -26.53 4.33
CA SER A 17 -2.38 -25.28 4.80
C SER A 17 -2.76 -24.87 6.24
N VAL A 18 -3.51 -25.69 6.99
CA VAL A 18 -3.97 -25.30 8.35
C VAL A 18 -3.65 -26.29 9.48
N LEU A 19 -3.18 -27.53 9.23
CA LEU A 19 -2.80 -28.44 10.33
C LEU A 19 -1.68 -29.41 9.96
N ALA A 20 -0.43 -29.04 10.26
CA ALA A 20 0.61 -29.98 10.65
C ALA A 20 1.75 -29.28 11.42
N PRO A 21 1.72 -29.27 12.77
CA PRO A 21 2.94 -29.19 13.56
C PRO A 21 3.48 -30.61 13.71
N ALA A 22 4.16 -31.13 12.68
CA ALA A 22 5.02 -32.28 12.88
C ALA A 22 6.38 -31.74 13.34
N ARG A 23 6.55 -31.67 14.67
CA ARG A 23 7.84 -31.54 15.33
C ARG A 23 8.72 -32.75 14.95
N ALA A 24 9.35 -32.69 13.79
CA ALA A 24 10.59 -33.41 13.53
C ALA A 24 11.71 -32.45 13.90
N ALA A 25 12.38 -32.72 15.02
CA ALA A 25 13.62 -32.06 15.37
C ALA A 25 14.66 -32.41 14.28
N GLY A 26 14.91 -31.49 13.35
CA GLY A 26 16.00 -31.65 12.38
C GLY A 26 15.91 -30.93 11.03
N SER A 27 14.81 -30.30 10.62
CA SER A 27 14.74 -29.69 9.29
C SER A 27 14.13 -28.28 9.28
N THR A 28 14.96 -27.26 9.56
CA THR A 28 14.71 -25.87 9.14
C THR A 28 14.51 -25.74 7.62
N THR A 29 14.90 -26.75 6.83
CA THR A 29 14.80 -26.78 5.37
C THR A 29 13.38 -26.70 4.82
N CYS A 30 12.34 -27.18 5.54
CA CYS A 30 10.99 -27.26 4.96
C CYS A 30 10.35 -25.88 4.66
N ILE A 31 10.52 -24.90 5.56
CA ILE A 31 10.01 -23.54 5.33
C ILE A 31 10.89 -22.82 4.30
N GLU A 32 12.20 -23.03 4.35
CA GLU A 32 13.15 -22.42 3.42
C GLU A 32 12.95 -22.87 1.97
N ASP A 33 12.82 -24.17 1.76
CA ASP A 33 12.56 -24.74 0.44
C ASP A 33 11.20 -24.28 -0.09
N TRP A 34 10.18 -24.19 0.79
CA TRP A 34 8.86 -23.71 0.42
C TRP A 34 8.86 -22.27 -0.11
N TRP A 35 9.52 -21.33 0.59
CA TRP A 35 9.53 -19.95 0.08
C TRP A 35 10.42 -19.79 -1.15
N ARG A 36 11.53 -20.56 -1.26
CA ARG A 36 12.38 -20.56 -2.47
C ARG A 36 11.62 -21.04 -3.69
N GLU A 37 10.84 -22.11 -3.56
CA GLU A 37 9.98 -22.62 -4.64
C GLU A 37 8.97 -21.54 -5.09
N ARG A 38 8.39 -20.81 -4.13
CA ARG A 38 7.44 -19.73 -4.44
C ARG A 38 8.08 -18.51 -5.06
N ALA A 39 9.28 -18.14 -4.60
CA ALA A 39 10.06 -17.08 -5.21
C ALA A 39 10.44 -17.43 -6.65
N ALA A 40 10.88 -18.67 -6.91
CA ALA A 40 11.18 -19.14 -8.25
C ALA A 40 9.94 -19.08 -9.16
N ALA A 41 8.79 -19.56 -8.69
CA ALA A 41 7.54 -19.51 -9.46
C ALA A 41 7.13 -18.05 -9.80
N LEU A 42 7.30 -17.13 -8.86
CA LEU A 42 7.03 -15.71 -9.09
C LEU A 42 8.03 -15.06 -10.08
N ALA A 43 9.28 -15.51 -10.08
CA ALA A 43 10.28 -15.05 -11.04
C ALA A 43 9.98 -15.57 -12.47
N ASP A 44 9.43 -16.78 -12.58
CA ASP A 44 9.06 -17.40 -13.86
C ASP A 44 7.80 -16.77 -14.47
N ASP A 45 6.81 -16.40 -13.64
CA ASP A 45 5.57 -15.74 -14.06
C ASP A 45 5.24 -14.56 -13.12
N PRO A 46 5.80 -13.35 -13.37
CA PRO A 46 5.59 -12.19 -12.52
C PRO A 46 4.16 -11.67 -12.52
N ASP A 47 3.33 -12.10 -13.48
CA ASP A 47 1.92 -11.74 -13.59
C ASP A 47 1.00 -12.73 -12.84
N ASP A 48 1.55 -13.80 -12.23
CA ASP A 48 0.76 -14.78 -11.49
C ASP A 48 0.15 -14.16 -10.23
N PRO A 49 -1.19 -14.08 -10.10
CA PRO A 49 -1.84 -13.58 -8.89
C PRO A 49 -1.52 -14.40 -7.63
N HIS A 50 -1.11 -15.67 -7.77
CA HIS A 50 -0.63 -16.47 -6.64
C HIS A 50 0.73 -15.99 -6.11
N GLY A 51 1.52 -15.33 -6.95
CA GLY A 51 2.78 -14.69 -6.61
C GLY A 51 2.64 -13.63 -5.52
N MET A 52 1.62 -12.77 -5.63
CA MET A 52 1.34 -11.74 -4.61
C MET A 52 0.98 -12.34 -3.25
N LEU A 53 0.13 -13.37 -3.24
CA LEU A 53 -0.24 -14.05 -2.00
C LEU A 53 0.98 -14.74 -1.37
N ALA A 54 1.81 -15.39 -2.19
CA ALA A 54 3.02 -16.03 -1.73
C ALA A 54 4.01 -15.01 -1.15
N LEU A 55 4.23 -13.87 -1.83
CA LEU A 55 5.06 -12.80 -1.27
C LEU A 55 4.51 -12.33 0.07
N ARG A 56 3.20 -12.09 0.18
CA ARG A 56 2.63 -11.62 1.44
C ARG A 56 2.84 -12.62 2.57
N GLN A 57 2.65 -13.90 2.29
CA GLN A 57 2.94 -14.97 3.24
C GLN A 57 4.42 -15.00 3.65
N ILE A 58 5.34 -14.83 2.69
CA ILE A 58 6.78 -14.72 2.99
C ILE A 58 7.03 -13.55 3.94
N LEU A 59 6.53 -12.35 3.61
CA LEU A 59 6.71 -11.14 4.40
C LEU A 59 6.16 -11.26 5.82
N ASP A 60 4.98 -11.87 5.97
CA ASP A 60 4.36 -12.09 7.29
C ASP A 60 5.18 -13.10 8.14
N GLN A 61 6.01 -13.96 7.52
CA GLN A 61 6.87 -14.94 8.20
C GLN A 61 8.34 -14.50 8.36
N VAL A 62 8.75 -13.37 7.78
CA VAL A 62 10.15 -12.87 7.91
C VAL A 62 10.54 -12.65 9.37
N GLY A 63 9.59 -12.29 10.24
CA GLY A 63 9.85 -12.12 11.67
C GLY A 63 9.99 -13.43 12.46
N THR A 64 9.59 -14.57 11.89
CA THR A 64 9.52 -15.87 12.56
C THR A 64 10.54 -16.88 12.03
N THR A 65 11.20 -16.59 10.90
CA THR A 65 12.23 -17.46 10.32
C THR A 65 13.52 -17.50 11.16
N ALA A 66 14.21 -18.64 11.14
CA ALA A 66 15.50 -18.84 11.80
C ALA A 66 16.66 -18.11 11.09
N ASP A 67 16.52 -17.85 9.78
CA ASP A 67 17.51 -17.13 8.96
C ASP A 67 16.86 -15.96 8.19
N PRO A 68 16.59 -14.82 8.85
CA PRO A 68 16.07 -13.64 8.17
C PRO A 68 16.98 -13.12 7.04
N PRO A 69 18.32 -13.09 7.19
CA PRO A 69 19.21 -12.71 6.09
C PRO A 69 18.96 -13.44 4.76
N ALA A 70 18.84 -14.77 4.78
CA ALA A 70 18.60 -15.54 3.56
C ALA A 70 17.28 -15.16 2.87
N VAL A 71 16.24 -14.82 3.64
CA VAL A 71 14.97 -14.35 3.06
C VAL A 71 15.16 -13.01 2.37
N PHE A 72 15.86 -12.05 3.00
CA PHE A 72 16.09 -10.74 2.37
C PHE A 72 16.98 -10.81 1.13
N GLU A 73 17.94 -11.73 1.07
CA GLU A 73 18.72 -12.00 -0.15
C GLU A 73 17.83 -12.49 -1.30
N GLU A 74 16.79 -13.29 -1.00
CA GLU A 74 15.80 -13.67 -2.02
C GLU A 74 14.93 -12.51 -2.44
N LEU A 75 14.45 -11.70 -1.49
CA LEU A 75 13.63 -10.54 -1.82
C LEU A 75 14.39 -9.56 -2.73
N GLU A 76 15.70 -9.40 -2.53
CA GLU A 76 16.57 -8.66 -3.45
C GLU A 76 16.64 -9.31 -4.83
N ARG A 77 16.82 -10.64 -4.91
CA ARG A 77 16.84 -11.35 -6.20
C ARG A 77 15.53 -11.18 -6.97
N LEU A 78 14.40 -11.38 -6.29
CA LEU A 78 13.07 -11.13 -6.84
C LEU A 78 12.92 -9.70 -7.33
N ARG A 79 13.42 -8.73 -6.56
CA ARG A 79 13.36 -7.32 -6.91
C ARG A 79 14.13 -6.97 -8.20
N GLN A 80 15.12 -7.79 -8.59
CA GLN A 80 15.89 -7.63 -9.83
C GLN A 80 15.24 -8.33 -11.04
N VAL A 81 14.14 -9.07 -10.88
CA VAL A 81 13.44 -9.73 -11.99
C VAL A 81 12.94 -8.69 -12.99
N PRO A 82 13.35 -8.74 -14.28
CA PRO A 82 12.88 -7.82 -15.30
C PRO A 82 11.36 -7.95 -15.50
N GLY A 83 10.67 -6.83 -15.64
CA GLY A 83 9.23 -6.82 -15.91
C GLY A 83 8.34 -7.12 -14.69
N LEU A 84 8.92 -7.22 -13.49
CA LEU A 84 8.13 -7.35 -12.26
C LEU A 84 7.08 -6.23 -12.15
N ASP A 85 5.85 -6.60 -11.79
CA ASP A 85 4.76 -5.64 -11.60
C ASP A 85 5.21 -4.50 -10.65
N PRO A 86 4.97 -3.22 -10.99
CA PRO A 86 5.49 -2.12 -10.19
C PRO A 86 4.89 -2.01 -8.78
N LEU A 87 3.68 -2.52 -8.52
CA LEU A 87 3.11 -2.56 -7.17
C LEU A 87 3.78 -3.66 -6.34
N LEU A 88 4.03 -4.81 -6.96
CA LEU A 88 4.80 -5.88 -6.33
C LEU A 88 6.23 -5.45 -6.00
N ALA A 89 6.88 -4.74 -6.93
CA ALA A 89 8.19 -4.14 -6.72
C ALA A 89 8.19 -3.14 -5.55
N ALA A 90 7.09 -2.38 -5.35
CA ALA A 90 6.95 -1.45 -4.24
C ALA A 90 6.78 -2.16 -2.89
N GLU A 91 6.02 -3.27 -2.82
CA GLU A 91 5.94 -4.10 -1.61
C GLU A 91 7.30 -4.67 -1.22
N LEU A 92 8.06 -5.19 -2.19
CA LEU A 92 9.43 -5.64 -1.97
C LEU A 92 10.35 -4.52 -1.49
N ASP A 93 10.31 -3.35 -2.13
CA ASP A 93 11.11 -2.19 -1.74
C ASP A 93 10.75 -1.71 -0.32
N LEU A 94 9.50 -1.81 0.13
CA LEU A 94 9.12 -1.48 1.51
C LEU A 94 9.67 -2.51 2.52
N ALA A 95 9.58 -3.80 2.21
CA ALA A 95 10.13 -4.85 3.07
C ALA A 95 11.65 -4.72 3.21
N LEU A 96 12.34 -4.48 2.09
CA LEU A 96 13.78 -4.26 2.05
C LEU A 96 14.18 -2.95 2.73
N LEU A 97 13.36 -1.89 2.65
CA LEU A 97 13.55 -0.66 3.41
C LEU A 97 13.54 -0.92 4.92
N ALA A 98 12.61 -1.74 5.42
CA ALA A 98 12.56 -2.08 6.83
C ALA A 98 13.82 -2.87 7.27
N ASP A 99 14.36 -3.75 6.42
CA ASP A 99 15.63 -4.43 6.69
C ASP A 99 16.81 -3.45 6.68
N ASP A 100 16.90 -2.57 5.70
CA ASP A 100 17.96 -1.57 5.60
C ASP A 100 17.98 -0.66 6.84
N VAL A 101 16.82 -0.23 7.33
CA VAL A 101 16.70 0.53 8.59
C VAL A 101 17.19 -0.31 9.77
N ARG A 102 16.75 -1.56 9.89
CA ARG A 102 17.13 -2.47 10.99
C ARG A 102 18.63 -2.77 11.00
N ARG A 103 19.27 -2.81 9.83
CA ARG A 103 20.71 -3.07 9.65
C ARG A 103 21.55 -1.79 9.58
N GLU A 104 20.94 -0.64 9.85
CA GLU A 104 21.61 0.67 9.84
C GLU A 104 22.32 0.98 8.51
N ARG A 105 21.64 0.74 7.39
CA ARG A 105 22.11 1.03 6.01
C ARG A 105 21.43 2.28 5.45
N PRO A 106 21.81 3.49 5.88
CA PRO A 106 21.05 4.71 5.59
C PRO A 106 21.00 5.08 4.11
N GLU A 107 22.07 4.82 3.35
CA GLU A 107 22.12 5.13 1.90
C GLU A 107 21.13 4.24 1.11
N SER A 108 21.14 2.94 1.36
CA SER A 108 20.18 1.99 0.76
C SER A 108 18.74 2.31 1.15
N ALA A 109 18.50 2.62 2.43
CA ALA A 109 17.19 3.01 2.94
C ALA A 109 16.69 4.30 2.24
N ALA A 110 17.55 5.32 2.10
CA ALA A 110 17.21 6.56 1.42
C ALA A 110 16.87 6.32 -0.07
N ALA A 111 17.67 5.49 -0.76
CA ALA A 111 17.43 5.13 -2.16
C ALA A 111 16.09 4.39 -2.34
N ARG A 112 15.77 3.43 -1.47
CA ARG A 112 14.48 2.72 -1.49
C ARG A 112 13.31 3.66 -1.23
N ARG A 113 13.41 4.50 -0.21
CA ARG A 113 12.39 5.49 0.13
C ARG A 113 12.09 6.41 -1.05
N SER A 114 13.13 6.88 -1.73
CA SER A 114 13.01 7.70 -2.95
C SER A 114 12.29 6.93 -4.07
N ARG A 115 12.69 5.68 -4.36
CA ARG A 115 12.02 4.85 -5.38
C ARG A 115 10.54 4.61 -5.10
N LEU A 116 10.17 4.44 -3.83
CA LEU A 116 8.77 4.25 -3.43
C LEU A 116 7.92 5.52 -3.62
N GLY A 117 8.54 6.70 -3.68
CA GLY A 117 7.82 7.98 -3.66
C GLY A 117 7.17 8.27 -2.30
N LEU A 118 7.72 7.70 -1.21
CA LEU A 118 7.23 7.91 0.15
C LEU A 118 7.41 9.37 0.57
N PHE A 119 6.38 9.95 1.18
CA PHE A 119 6.51 11.29 1.72
C PHE A 119 7.52 11.33 2.88
N ALA A 120 8.41 12.32 2.84
CA ALA A 120 9.49 12.46 3.82
C ALA A 120 9.06 13.24 5.07
N ARG A 121 8.27 14.28 4.86
CA ARG A 121 7.85 15.26 5.87
C ARG A 121 6.41 15.67 5.60
N ALA A 122 5.69 16.03 6.65
CA ALA A 122 4.32 16.51 6.57
C ALA A 122 4.12 17.74 7.44
N ALA A 123 3.19 18.61 7.07
CA ALA A 123 2.60 19.57 7.98
C ALA A 123 1.43 18.87 8.70
N LEU A 124 1.50 18.79 10.03
CA LEU A 124 0.58 18.03 10.87
C LEU A 124 -0.18 18.96 11.81
N ALA A 125 -1.50 18.82 11.88
CA ALA A 125 -2.37 19.48 12.86
C ALA A 125 -3.33 18.48 13.53
N GLY A 126 -3.79 18.80 14.73
CA GLY A 126 -4.69 17.98 15.54
C GLY A 126 -4.12 17.66 16.93
N PRO A 127 -4.76 16.75 17.70
CA PRO A 127 -5.98 16.05 17.34
C PRO A 127 -7.21 16.98 17.38
N PHE A 128 -8.14 16.80 16.45
CA PHE A 128 -9.42 17.49 16.41
C PHE A 128 -10.53 16.60 17.00
N PRO A 129 -11.46 17.17 17.79
CA PRO A 129 -12.55 16.41 18.40
C PRO A 129 -13.60 15.95 17.38
N SER A 130 -13.70 16.62 16.22
CA SER A 130 -14.69 16.30 15.17
C SER A 130 -14.04 16.17 13.80
N GLU A 131 -14.65 15.35 12.95
CA GLU A 131 -14.21 15.20 11.55
C GLU A 131 -14.43 16.49 10.76
N ASP A 132 -15.53 17.20 11.01
CA ASP A 132 -15.90 18.42 10.30
C ASP A 132 -14.88 19.54 10.50
N GLU A 133 -14.36 19.70 11.73
CA GLU A 133 -13.29 20.67 12.04
C GLU A 133 -11.99 20.32 11.31
N ALA A 134 -11.59 19.04 11.33
CA ALA A 134 -10.42 18.58 10.59
C ALA A 134 -10.59 18.75 9.07
N LEU A 135 -11.80 18.50 8.54
CA LEU A 135 -12.13 18.71 7.14
C LEU A 135 -12.14 20.18 6.75
N ALA A 136 -12.65 21.06 7.61
CA ALA A 136 -12.62 22.50 7.39
C ALA A 136 -11.17 22.97 7.22
N LEU A 137 -10.28 22.58 8.14
CA LEU A 137 -8.86 22.91 8.06
C LEU A 137 -8.18 22.27 6.83
N ALA A 138 -8.50 21.02 6.50
CA ALA A 138 -7.92 20.35 5.33
C ALA A 138 -8.36 20.98 3.99
N ARG A 139 -9.55 21.62 3.96
CA ARG A 139 -10.08 22.37 2.82
C ARG A 139 -9.48 23.77 2.74
N ASP A 140 -9.39 24.46 3.86
CA ASP A 140 -8.88 25.83 3.93
C ASP A 140 -8.05 26.09 5.20
N PRO A 141 -6.73 25.83 5.15
CA PRO A 141 -5.77 26.13 6.21
C PRO A 141 -5.73 27.60 6.63
N SER A 142 -6.18 28.53 5.77
CA SER A 142 -6.09 29.96 6.01
C SER A 142 -7.30 30.52 6.77
N ALA A 143 -8.40 29.77 6.84
CA ALA A 143 -9.64 30.21 7.47
C ALA A 143 -9.50 30.47 8.98
N ASP A 144 -8.57 29.79 9.66
CA ASP A 144 -8.43 29.84 11.13
C ASP A 144 -7.51 30.97 11.65
N GLY A 145 -7.09 31.92 10.80
CA GLY A 145 -6.36 33.12 11.24
C GLY A 145 -4.92 32.88 11.74
N GLY A 146 -4.38 31.69 11.53
CA GLY A 146 -3.00 31.28 11.82
C GLY A 146 -2.82 29.80 11.49
N GLU A 147 -1.60 29.36 11.20
CA GLU A 147 -1.38 27.98 10.75
C GLU A 147 -1.19 27.01 11.94
N PRO A 148 -2.16 26.14 12.28
CA PRO A 148 -2.06 25.21 13.41
C PRO A 148 -1.11 24.04 13.14
N PHE A 149 -0.45 24.04 11.99
CA PHE A 149 0.40 22.94 11.58
C PHE A 149 1.76 23.02 12.26
N ARG A 150 2.39 21.87 12.44
CA ARG A 150 3.84 21.74 12.70
C ARG A 150 4.45 20.79 11.69
N VAL A 151 5.70 21.02 11.30
CA VAL A 151 6.37 20.13 10.36
C VAL A 151 6.95 18.93 11.10
N VAL A 152 6.58 17.73 10.70
CA VAL A 152 7.06 16.47 11.28
C VAL A 152 7.73 15.61 10.20
N PRO A 153 8.86 14.96 10.50
CA PRO A 153 9.39 13.92 9.63
C PRO A 153 8.55 12.65 9.76
N ALA A 154 8.46 11.87 8.69
CA ALA A 154 8.08 10.47 8.84
C ALA A 154 9.23 9.68 9.48
N ASP A 155 8.91 8.53 10.06
CA ASP A 155 9.90 7.60 10.57
C ASP A 155 10.82 7.06 9.44
N PRO A 156 11.87 6.30 9.78
CA PRO A 156 12.80 5.77 8.77
C PRO A 156 12.13 4.87 7.71
N THR A 157 10.97 4.28 8.00
CA THR A 157 10.18 3.45 7.07
C THR A 157 9.14 4.24 6.27
N GLY A 158 9.05 5.56 6.47
CA GLY A 158 8.09 6.43 5.77
C GLY A 158 6.73 6.56 6.45
N ARG A 159 6.55 6.04 7.66
CA ARG A 159 5.28 6.12 8.39
C ARG A 159 5.22 7.38 9.25
N PHE A 160 4.02 7.88 9.44
CA PHE A 160 3.69 8.95 10.39
C PHE A 160 2.99 8.30 11.58
N PRO A 161 3.69 8.05 12.70
CA PRO A 161 3.09 7.44 13.90
C PRO A 161 2.26 8.48 14.66
N LEU A 162 1.06 8.78 14.15
CA LEU A 162 0.18 9.84 14.65
C LEU A 162 -0.13 9.70 16.14
N GLY A 163 -0.25 8.47 16.66
CA GLY A 163 -0.50 8.22 18.09
C GLY A 163 0.67 8.57 19.01
N VAL A 164 1.89 8.66 18.48
CA VAL A 164 3.08 9.16 19.19
C VAL A 164 3.18 10.68 19.04
N LEU A 165 2.83 11.18 17.85
CA LEU A 165 2.94 12.59 17.51
C LEU A 165 1.87 13.42 18.22
N LEU A 166 0.63 12.95 18.33
CA LEU A 166 -0.52 13.71 18.81
C LEU A 166 -1.03 13.21 20.15
N HIS A 167 -1.41 14.14 21.03
CA HIS A 167 -2.01 13.84 22.33
C HIS A 167 -3.27 14.70 22.54
N PRO A 168 -4.39 14.12 23.02
CA PRO A 168 -4.59 12.69 23.29
C PRO A 168 -4.63 11.83 22.00
N SER A 169 -4.20 10.58 22.10
CA SER A 169 -4.08 9.64 20.97
C SER A 169 -5.20 8.59 20.91
N SER A 170 -6.22 8.69 21.78
CA SER A 170 -7.23 7.64 21.95
C SER A 170 -8.47 7.83 21.07
N ARG A 171 -8.87 9.07 20.79
CA ARG A 171 -9.97 9.43 19.87
C ARG A 171 -9.77 10.83 19.30
N GLY A 172 -9.93 10.97 17.99
CA GLY A 172 -9.85 12.28 17.32
C GLY A 172 -9.49 12.18 15.86
N HIS A 173 -9.22 13.33 15.25
CA HIS A 173 -8.86 13.42 13.84
C HIS A 173 -7.54 14.19 13.70
N ALA A 174 -6.71 13.82 12.73
CA ALA A 174 -5.49 14.53 12.39
C ALA A 174 -5.57 15.01 10.95
N VAL A 175 -5.00 16.19 10.69
CA VAL A 175 -4.80 16.69 9.33
C VAL A 175 -3.32 16.56 9.00
N VAL A 176 -3.00 15.72 8.02
CA VAL A 176 -1.63 15.49 7.52
C VAL A 176 -1.53 16.05 6.11
N VAL A 177 -0.67 17.04 5.90
CA VAL A 177 -0.55 17.76 4.63
C VAL A 177 0.83 17.57 4.03
N PHE A 178 0.84 17.27 2.74
CA PHE A 178 1.99 17.19 1.87
C PHE A 178 1.87 18.23 0.75
N TYR A 179 3.00 18.73 0.29
CA TYR A 179 3.07 19.60 -0.87
C TYR A 179 3.96 18.97 -1.92
N VAL A 180 3.46 18.94 -3.15
CA VAL A 180 4.17 18.39 -4.31
C VAL A 180 4.17 19.43 -5.40
N GLU A 181 5.27 19.52 -6.15
CA GLU A 181 5.36 20.35 -7.34
C GLU A 181 5.34 19.47 -8.59
N ALA A 182 4.39 19.76 -9.47
CA ALA A 182 4.28 19.15 -10.78
C ALA A 182 4.88 20.10 -11.83
N ALA A 183 5.98 19.69 -12.47
CA ALA A 183 6.65 20.52 -13.48
C ALA A 183 5.79 20.73 -14.75
N ARG A 184 4.80 19.87 -14.95
CA ARG A 184 3.83 19.87 -16.06
C ARG A 184 2.56 19.16 -15.62
N ALA A 185 1.49 19.27 -16.41
CA ALA A 185 0.33 18.44 -16.18
C ALA A 185 0.68 16.94 -16.25
N VAL A 186 0.32 16.16 -15.24
CA VAL A 186 0.77 14.78 -15.07
C VAL A 186 -0.28 13.93 -14.35
N ASP A 187 -0.44 12.69 -14.80
CA ASP A 187 -1.28 11.70 -14.14
C ASP A 187 -0.48 10.97 -13.06
N VAL A 188 -1.00 10.95 -11.85
CA VAL A 188 -0.38 10.35 -10.67
C VAL A 188 -1.37 9.45 -9.94
N ALA A 189 -0.85 8.62 -9.06
CA ALA A 189 -1.62 7.92 -8.06
C ALA A 189 -1.08 8.26 -6.67
N VAL A 190 -1.97 8.76 -5.82
CA VAL A 190 -1.72 8.93 -4.38
C VAL A 190 -2.17 7.63 -3.72
N ARG A 191 -1.24 6.96 -3.03
CA ARG A 191 -1.52 5.71 -2.32
C ARG A 191 -1.24 5.87 -0.85
N TRP A 192 -2.06 5.25 -0.03
CA TRP A 192 -1.92 5.36 1.42
C TRP A 192 -2.41 4.12 2.15
N GLY A 193 -1.92 4.02 3.39
CA GLY A 193 -2.45 3.20 4.46
C GLY A 193 -2.78 4.07 5.64
N ALA A 194 -3.88 3.78 6.33
CA ALA A 194 -4.25 4.48 7.55
C ALA A 194 -4.78 3.52 8.60
N ASP A 195 -4.69 3.95 9.86
CA ASP A 195 -5.28 3.31 11.03
C ASP A 195 -5.91 4.42 11.86
N ASP A 196 -7.23 4.61 11.90
CA ASP A 196 -8.28 3.74 11.36
C ASP A 196 -8.73 4.14 9.95
N ARG A 197 -9.41 5.28 9.84
CA ARG A 197 -10.03 5.79 8.61
C ARG A 197 -9.24 6.97 8.07
N ALA A 198 -9.31 7.18 6.75
CA ALA A 198 -8.74 8.36 6.13
C ALA A 198 -9.63 8.93 5.03
N ARG A 199 -9.60 10.25 4.89
CA ARG A 199 -10.09 10.97 3.71
C ARG A 199 -8.93 11.64 3.02
N LEU A 200 -8.87 11.50 1.70
CA LEU A 200 -7.88 12.15 0.85
C LEU A 200 -8.51 13.38 0.18
N LEU A 201 -7.85 14.51 0.35
CA LEU A 201 -8.17 15.76 -0.33
C LEU A 201 -6.98 16.22 -1.16
N VAL A 202 -7.24 16.74 -2.37
CA VAL A 202 -6.23 17.43 -3.19
C VAL A 202 -6.71 18.85 -3.45
N ASP A 203 -5.90 19.83 -3.07
CA ASP A 203 -6.22 21.26 -3.13
C ASP A 203 -7.59 21.60 -2.52
N GLY A 204 -7.95 20.91 -1.44
CA GLY A 204 -9.21 21.09 -0.71
C GLY A 204 -10.41 20.33 -1.29
N HIS A 205 -10.25 19.58 -2.38
CA HIS A 205 -11.29 18.71 -2.94
C HIS A 205 -11.14 17.28 -2.45
N GLU A 206 -12.17 16.72 -1.79
CA GLU A 206 -12.20 15.32 -1.37
C GLU A 206 -12.28 14.40 -2.59
N LEU A 207 -11.33 13.45 -2.68
CA LEU A 207 -11.21 12.52 -3.81
C LEU A 207 -11.52 11.08 -3.44
N ALA A 208 -11.25 10.71 -2.18
CA ALA A 208 -11.46 9.36 -1.68
C ALA A 208 -11.66 9.37 -0.17
N ARG A 209 -12.37 8.34 0.31
CA ARG A 209 -12.66 8.11 1.73
C ARG A 209 -12.63 6.62 2.04
N ASP A 210 -12.11 6.29 3.21
CA ASP A 210 -12.12 4.96 3.80
C ASP A 210 -13.06 4.94 5.00
N ASP A 211 -14.16 4.19 4.90
CA ASP A 211 -15.27 4.27 5.87
C ASP A 211 -15.21 3.26 7.01
N GLY A 212 -14.34 2.25 6.91
CA GLY A 212 -14.24 1.16 7.88
C GLY A 212 -12.99 1.27 8.75
N PRO A 213 -13.08 0.93 10.06
CA PRO A 213 -11.90 0.77 10.89
C PRO A 213 -11.05 -0.38 10.36
N ARG A 214 -9.72 -0.20 10.37
CA ARG A 214 -8.76 -1.14 9.78
C ARG A 214 -7.35 -0.79 10.25
N SER A 215 -6.52 -1.81 10.39
CA SER A 215 -5.12 -1.60 10.73
C SER A 215 -4.33 -0.99 9.58
N LEU A 216 -3.25 -0.28 9.93
CA LEU A 216 -2.31 0.30 8.98
C LEU A 216 -1.72 -0.76 8.05
N ALA A 217 -1.96 -0.64 6.74
CA ALA A 217 -1.34 -1.47 5.71
C ALA A 217 -0.79 -0.59 4.57
N PHE A 218 0.36 -0.96 4.00
CA PHE A 218 0.92 -0.24 2.87
C PHE A 218 0.02 -0.33 1.64
N ASP A 219 -0.07 0.75 0.86
CA ASP A 219 -0.87 0.82 -0.37
C ASP A 219 -2.32 0.27 -0.25
N GLN A 220 -2.89 0.34 0.95
CA GLN A 220 -4.23 -0.14 1.27
C GLN A 220 -5.31 0.55 0.44
N SER A 221 -5.07 1.80 0.06
CA SER A 221 -5.99 2.62 -0.72
C SER A 221 -5.23 3.50 -1.71
N ALA A 222 -5.91 3.86 -2.80
CA ALA A 222 -5.33 4.61 -3.90
C ALA A 222 -6.37 5.52 -4.56
N ALA A 223 -5.92 6.71 -5.01
CA ALA A 223 -6.70 7.62 -5.83
C ALA A 223 -5.84 8.09 -7.00
N PHE A 224 -6.44 8.10 -8.19
CA PHE A 224 -5.81 8.59 -9.42
C PHE A 224 -6.17 10.05 -9.63
N VAL A 225 -5.16 10.87 -9.92
CA VAL A 225 -5.31 12.33 -10.01
C VAL A 225 -4.52 12.82 -11.20
N ARG A 226 -5.09 13.76 -11.95
CA ARG A 226 -4.33 14.55 -12.91
C ARG A 226 -4.00 15.90 -12.27
N LEU A 227 -2.73 16.11 -11.99
CA LEU A 227 -2.22 17.37 -11.47
C LEU A 227 -1.94 18.32 -12.64
N ALA A 228 -2.17 19.62 -12.45
CA ALA A 228 -1.75 20.65 -13.39
C ALA A 228 -0.25 20.94 -13.18
N ALA A 229 0.31 21.91 -13.91
CA ALA A 229 1.65 22.40 -13.59
C ALA A 229 1.58 23.33 -12.36
N GLY A 230 2.47 23.14 -11.39
CA GLY A 230 2.58 23.96 -10.18
C GLY A 230 2.55 23.17 -8.89
N VAL A 231 2.40 23.88 -7.77
CA VAL A 231 2.37 23.30 -6.43
C VAL A 231 0.95 22.88 -6.07
N HIS A 232 0.81 21.62 -5.64
CA HIS A 232 -0.43 21.02 -5.19
C HIS A 232 -0.33 20.59 -3.74
N ARG A 233 -1.45 20.74 -3.02
CA ARG A 233 -1.60 20.30 -1.63
C ARG A 233 -2.33 18.96 -1.60
N ILE A 234 -1.73 17.97 -0.96
CA ILE A 234 -2.33 16.66 -0.70
C ILE A 234 -2.56 16.57 0.80
N ALA A 235 -3.81 16.51 1.22
CA ALA A 235 -4.19 16.44 2.63
C ALA A 235 -4.90 15.12 2.94
N PHE A 236 -4.57 14.57 4.10
CA PHE A 236 -5.28 13.43 4.69
C PHE A 236 -5.94 13.87 5.99
N VAL A 237 -7.24 13.61 6.13
CA VAL A 237 -7.92 13.64 7.42
C VAL A 237 -7.95 12.21 7.94
N VAL A 238 -7.20 11.90 9.00
CA VAL A 238 -7.06 10.55 9.55
C VAL A 238 -7.79 10.48 10.88
N ALA A 239 -8.80 9.62 10.98
CA ALA A 239 -9.55 9.40 12.21
C ALA A 239 -8.92 8.31 13.07
N GLN A 240 -9.10 8.43 14.38
CA GLN A 240 -8.70 7.44 15.37
C GLN A 240 -9.89 7.06 16.25
N ASP A 241 -10.23 5.77 16.28
CA ASP A 241 -11.28 5.24 17.16
C ASP A 241 -10.72 4.46 18.36
N GLY A 242 -9.43 4.06 18.29
CA GLY A 242 -8.65 3.52 19.41
C GLY A 242 -7.49 2.62 18.95
N GLY A 243 -6.52 2.35 19.83
CA GLY A 243 -5.37 1.50 19.50
C GLY A 243 -4.23 2.25 18.81
N PRO A 244 -3.49 1.62 17.87
CA PRO A 244 -2.50 2.31 17.05
C PRO A 244 -3.15 3.43 16.22
N TRP A 245 -2.38 4.46 15.86
CA TRP A 245 -2.84 5.54 14.98
C TRP A 245 -1.71 5.94 14.06
N GLY A 246 -1.90 5.84 12.75
CA GLY A 246 -0.84 6.12 11.80
C GLY A 246 -1.29 6.34 10.37
N LEU A 247 -0.36 6.87 9.58
CA LEU A 247 -0.48 7.07 8.14
C LEU A 247 0.82 6.63 7.47
N ILE A 248 0.73 5.95 6.34
CA ILE A 248 1.82 5.82 5.37
C ILE A 248 1.27 6.28 4.03
N ALA A 249 1.99 7.14 3.33
CA ALA A 249 1.53 7.67 2.05
C ALA A 249 2.67 7.87 1.06
N ARG A 250 2.36 7.65 -0.21
CA ARG A 250 3.28 7.84 -1.33
C ARG A 250 2.57 8.42 -2.55
N ILE A 251 3.35 9.04 -3.42
CA ILE A 251 2.91 9.47 -4.74
C ILE A 251 3.77 8.81 -5.81
N GLY A 252 3.12 8.28 -6.85
CA GLY A 252 3.80 7.60 -7.94
C GLY A 252 2.98 7.62 -9.21
N ALA A 253 3.48 6.96 -10.25
CA ALA A 253 2.73 6.77 -11.48
C ALA A 253 1.46 5.92 -11.21
N PRO A 254 0.42 6.03 -12.06
CA PRO A 254 -0.76 5.19 -11.98
C PRO A 254 -0.44 3.68 -11.96
N GLY A 255 0.61 3.25 -12.66
CA GLY A 255 1.05 1.85 -12.68
C GLY A 255 1.76 1.36 -11.41
N GLY A 256 2.07 2.22 -10.43
CA GLY A 256 2.71 1.82 -9.16
C GLY A 256 4.17 2.23 -9.01
N GLY A 257 4.87 2.43 -10.12
CA GLY A 257 6.25 2.91 -10.15
C GLY A 257 6.39 4.42 -9.86
N PRO A 258 7.62 4.97 -9.96
CA PRO A 258 7.89 6.39 -9.75
C PRO A 258 7.13 7.30 -10.73
N ALA A 259 6.62 8.44 -10.27
CA ALA A 259 6.05 9.47 -11.14
C ALA A 259 7.16 10.36 -11.72
N SER A 260 7.14 10.59 -13.03
CA SER A 260 8.05 11.55 -13.66
C SER A 260 7.51 12.98 -13.58
N GLY A 261 8.35 13.95 -13.23
CA GLY A 261 7.96 15.38 -13.19
C GLY A 261 7.15 15.78 -11.94
N ILE A 262 7.22 14.97 -10.88
CA ILE A 262 6.71 15.29 -9.54
C ILE A 262 7.89 15.32 -8.60
N GLU A 263 8.02 16.42 -7.85
CA GLU A 263 9.01 16.56 -6.80
C GLU A 263 8.31 16.93 -5.48
N PRO A 264 8.84 16.49 -4.32
CA PRO A 264 8.43 17.08 -3.04
C PRO A 264 8.71 18.59 -3.08
N ALA A 265 7.74 19.41 -2.66
CA ALA A 265 8.01 20.84 -2.50
C ALA A 265 9.08 21.04 -1.41
N ALA A 266 10.03 21.95 -1.64
CA ALA A 266 11.20 22.17 -0.79
C ALA A 266 10.84 22.49 0.68
N ASP A 267 9.66 23.07 0.90
CA ASP A 267 9.03 23.22 2.20
C ASP A 267 7.63 22.60 2.12
N PRO A 268 7.18 21.80 3.11
CA PRO A 268 5.77 21.51 3.26
C PRO A 268 4.92 22.75 3.56
N ARG A 269 5.45 23.98 3.43
CA ARG A 269 4.70 25.24 3.34
C ARG A 269 5.39 26.24 2.40
N PRO A 270 4.97 26.36 1.14
CA PRO A 270 5.33 27.53 0.36
C PRO A 270 4.68 28.78 1.00
N ALA A 271 5.47 29.82 1.30
CA ALA A 271 4.96 31.09 1.85
C ALA A 271 3.93 31.81 0.96
N SER A 272 3.74 31.33 -0.28
CA SER A 272 2.81 31.84 -1.28
C SER A 272 1.96 30.71 -1.87
N TRP A 273 1.64 29.67 -1.09
CA TRP A 273 0.70 28.66 -1.57
C TRP A 273 -0.66 29.32 -1.82
N GLU A 274 -0.98 29.51 -3.10
CA GLU A 274 -2.31 29.82 -3.57
C GLU A 274 -2.90 28.54 -4.17
N PRO A 275 -4.16 28.19 -3.86
CA PRO A 275 -4.82 27.07 -4.50
C PRO A 275 -4.89 27.30 -6.02
N ARG A 276 -4.01 26.65 -6.77
CA ARG A 276 -4.05 26.61 -8.24
C ARG A 276 -4.93 25.45 -8.70
N VAL A 277 -6.14 25.40 -8.17
CA VAL A 277 -7.16 24.52 -8.74
C VAL A 277 -7.59 25.18 -10.04
N ASP A 278 -7.06 24.70 -11.16
CA ASP A 278 -7.75 24.92 -12.41
C ASP A 278 -9.12 24.24 -12.30
N ARG A 279 -10.16 25.02 -11.95
CA ARG A 279 -11.55 24.53 -11.86
C ARG A 279 -12.10 24.09 -13.22
N SER A 280 -11.39 24.39 -14.32
CA SER A 280 -11.70 23.90 -15.67
C SER A 280 -11.00 22.57 -16.00
N ALA A 281 -9.95 22.21 -15.26
CA ALA A 281 -9.39 20.87 -15.33
C ALA A 281 -10.47 19.89 -14.85
N PRO A 282 -10.66 18.75 -15.56
CA PRO A 282 -11.63 17.76 -15.14
C PRO A 282 -11.32 17.38 -13.70
N ALA A 283 -12.32 17.53 -12.81
CA ALA A 283 -12.20 17.15 -11.41
C ALA A 283 -11.50 15.78 -11.33
N PRO A 284 -10.55 15.59 -10.40
CA PRO A 284 -9.83 14.33 -10.29
C PRO A 284 -10.86 13.21 -10.24
N ARG A 285 -10.93 12.43 -11.32
CA ARG A 285 -11.88 11.33 -11.39
C ARG A 285 -11.25 10.21 -10.60
N ALA A 286 -11.79 9.92 -9.42
CA ALA A 286 -11.71 8.56 -8.92
C ALA A 286 -12.18 7.66 -10.06
N ILE A 287 -11.29 6.84 -10.62
CA ILE A 287 -11.71 5.81 -11.56
C ILE A 287 -12.45 4.78 -10.71
N GLU A 288 -13.75 4.98 -10.54
CA GLU A 288 -14.65 4.01 -9.93
C GLU A 288 -14.40 2.65 -10.60
N GLY A 289 -14.04 1.65 -9.81
CA GLY A 289 -13.82 0.28 -10.30
C GLY A 289 -12.38 -0.12 -10.62
N ARG A 290 -11.37 0.58 -10.08
CA ARG A 290 -9.98 0.08 -9.97
C ARG A 290 -9.47 0.12 -8.51
N THR A 291 -10.28 -0.35 -7.57
CA THR A 291 -9.72 -0.74 -6.28
C THR A 291 -8.93 -2.04 -6.47
N LEU A 292 -7.84 -2.25 -5.71
CA LEU A 292 -7.08 -3.50 -5.75
C LEU A 292 -8.00 -4.71 -5.52
N VAL A 293 -8.98 -4.58 -4.62
CA VAL A 293 -10.01 -5.59 -4.38
C VAL A 293 -10.84 -5.87 -5.64
N ALA A 294 -11.32 -4.85 -6.35
CA ALA A 294 -12.10 -5.05 -7.57
C ALA A 294 -11.26 -5.69 -8.70
N GLU A 295 -9.97 -5.37 -8.79
CA GLU A 295 -9.07 -6.04 -9.76
C GLU A 295 -8.75 -7.48 -9.35
N LEU A 296 -8.53 -7.75 -8.05
CA LEU A 296 -8.37 -9.11 -7.53
C LEU A 296 -9.63 -9.96 -7.75
N GLU A 297 -10.83 -9.38 -7.57
CA GLU A 297 -12.11 -10.04 -7.87
C GLU A 297 -12.25 -10.34 -9.37
N ARG A 298 -11.88 -9.39 -10.23
CA ARG A 298 -11.85 -9.60 -11.69
C ARG A 298 -10.87 -10.68 -12.10
N LEU A 299 -9.67 -10.68 -11.54
CA LEU A 299 -8.67 -11.72 -11.76
C LEU A 299 -9.19 -13.08 -11.28
N ALA A 300 -9.76 -13.15 -10.08
CA ALA A 300 -10.36 -14.38 -9.55
C ALA A 300 -11.50 -14.89 -10.45
N GLU A 301 -12.31 -14.01 -11.04
CA GLU A 301 -13.36 -14.39 -12.00
C GLU A 301 -12.78 -14.89 -13.34
N ARG A 302 -11.72 -14.25 -13.85
CA ARG A 302 -11.00 -14.71 -15.04
C ARG A 302 -10.41 -16.11 -14.84
N THR A 303 -9.75 -16.35 -13.70
CA THR A 303 -9.14 -17.66 -13.39
C THR A 303 -10.20 -18.74 -13.22
N ARG A 304 -11.33 -18.42 -12.56
CA ARG A 304 -12.49 -19.34 -12.47
C ARG A 304 -13.07 -19.66 -13.84
N SER A 305 -13.20 -18.66 -14.70
CA SER A 305 -13.68 -18.83 -16.08
C SER A 305 -12.73 -19.67 -16.94
N ALA A 306 -11.42 -19.42 -16.86
CA ALA A 306 -10.40 -20.22 -17.55
C ALA A 306 -10.39 -21.68 -17.08
N SER A 307 -10.44 -21.91 -15.77
CA SER A 307 -10.54 -23.25 -15.17
C SER A 307 -11.79 -24.00 -15.63
N ARG A 308 -12.93 -23.30 -15.76
CA ARG A 308 -14.18 -23.92 -16.24
C ARG A 308 -14.05 -24.34 -17.71
N ARG A 309 -13.49 -23.48 -18.56
CA ARG A 309 -13.24 -23.80 -19.99
C ARG A 309 -12.30 -24.99 -20.15
N ALA A 310 -11.21 -25.04 -19.39
CA ALA A 310 -10.26 -26.17 -19.42
C ALA A 310 -10.94 -27.50 -19.08
N ARG A 311 -11.81 -27.53 -18.05
CA ARG A 311 -12.59 -28.72 -17.71
C ARG A 311 -13.58 -29.12 -18.79
N THR A 312 -14.26 -28.16 -19.41
CA THR A 312 -15.19 -28.43 -20.52
C THR A 312 -14.46 -29.01 -21.72
N LEU A 313 -13.29 -28.46 -22.08
CA LEU A 313 -12.46 -28.99 -23.17
C LEU A 313 -11.94 -30.40 -22.87
N ALA A 314 -11.50 -30.65 -21.63
CA ALA A 314 -11.06 -31.97 -21.21
C ALA A 314 -12.20 -33.02 -21.24
N ALA A 315 -13.43 -32.62 -20.91
CA ALA A 315 -14.60 -33.50 -21.00
C ALA A 315 -14.96 -33.83 -22.46
N LEU A 316 -14.91 -32.82 -23.35
CA LEU A 316 -15.17 -33.01 -24.79
C LEU A 316 -14.09 -33.87 -25.49
N ALA A 317 -12.85 -33.85 -25.00
CA ALA A 317 -11.76 -34.67 -25.55
C ALA A 317 -11.84 -36.15 -25.15
N LEU A 318 -12.73 -36.51 -24.23
CA LEU A 318 -12.94 -37.89 -23.76
C LEU A 318 -14.18 -38.55 -24.39
N GLU A 319 -14.93 -37.82 -25.22
CA GLU A 319 -16.05 -38.32 -26.04
C GLU A 319 -15.59 -38.64 -27.46
#